data_AF-A0A7S1CP59-F1
#
_entry.id   AF-A0A7S1CP59-F1
#
_cell.length_a   1.000
_cell.length_b   1.000
_cell.length_c   1.000
_cell.angle_alpha   90.00
_cell.angle_beta   90.00
_cell.angle_gamma   90.00
#
_symmetry.space_group_name_H-M   'P 1'
#
loop_
_entity.id
_entity.type
_entity.pdbx_description
1 polymer ?
#
loop_
_entity_poly.entity_id
_entity_poly.type
_entity_poly.pdbx_seq_one_letter_code
_entity_poly.pdbx_strand_id
1 'polypeptide(L)'
;YDMQRMVRGWLARIKFKIIMADRQRGLANCQRVIRGFLGRLRYKKLLEEHVAEGYKKIEEEKIQLEQLRLVRAAEGIQTIWRARREARAVWAAFRAEQEMEAQHQAWLREQERQRLAYRKMKVESYEKERVAKEQEIEQRKSDLRKMETIEWRVRFREWEKLRILKQKERNEWEEHKRLKREEFEELWEKKREAALSGVKKYELHLIEAAVYDKKKEPDKRADQDAAMDSFKTITKELIKQAKAEKRKHYSKKDAARDAKKEHVRRKQQELLEGKFAEELEEAREHLEESFQTGENQIVKKEEAEMLRLRIKAMRYMKLLIRRRKARKIARQKLDERIVKEYDADKGAFFYRNRRTGDVSWEKPRFLKEFEDLEVVDRWVIRNDEYGTRFYFNPKRHSMSWDQPEGTILCENCHDRFCELHTTKLGDWCGVCFDTLKEPRPFWVPRDGSRQERSKEEEAAVVGADGQEIKPPTVCNECEERAAVCRCVQCGDPFCNSCFLTYHRWGKSATHQRGPVEDEEEEEEEKGEPDDEEERAAEIAAADADVDDDTLRALFGAGAARPRSTPSHTPATSPQQSPAGSPGGSVDDVTHA
;
A
#
# COMPACT_ATOMS: atom_id res chain seq x y z
N TYR A 1 -117.42 147.51 75.76
CA TYR A 1 -115.95 147.50 75.55
C TYR A 1 -115.32 146.12 75.76
N ASP A 2 -115.95 145.16 76.47
CA ASP A 2 -115.35 143.84 76.74
C ASP A 2 -115.33 142.83 75.58
N MET A 3 -116.28 142.90 74.63
CA MET A 3 -116.35 141.94 73.52
C MET A 3 -115.17 142.02 72.54
N GLN A 4 -114.61 143.22 72.33
CA GLN A 4 -113.51 143.45 71.39
C GLN A 4 -112.15 142.91 71.90
N ARG A 5 -111.96 142.78 73.22
CA ARG A 5 -110.73 142.25 73.82
C ARG A 5 -110.64 140.72 73.64
N MET A 6 -111.78 140.05 73.70
CA MET A 6 -111.88 138.59 73.59
C MET A 6 -111.57 138.10 72.16
N VAL A 7 -112.10 138.79 71.14
CA VAL A 7 -111.86 138.43 69.73
C VAL A 7 -110.40 138.64 69.33
N ARG A 8 -109.74 139.70 69.81
CA ARG A 8 -108.31 139.94 69.56
C ARG A 8 -107.42 138.86 70.21
N GLY A 9 -107.75 138.43 71.43
CA GLY A 9 -107.05 137.33 72.10
C GLY A 9 -107.22 135.98 71.40
N TRP A 10 -108.38 135.74 70.78
CA TRP A 10 -108.64 134.52 70.01
C TRP A 10 -107.89 134.51 68.67
N LEU A 11 -107.91 135.61 67.92
CA LEU A 11 -107.17 135.73 66.65
C LEU A 11 -105.65 135.65 66.85
N ALA A 12 -105.11 136.20 67.94
CA ALA A 12 -103.69 136.05 68.28
C ALA A 12 -103.30 134.59 68.53
N ARG A 13 -104.16 133.81 69.21
CA ARG A 13 -103.93 132.37 69.41
C ARG A 13 -104.00 131.57 68.11
N ILE A 14 -104.90 131.92 67.19
CA ILE A 14 -104.97 131.28 65.86
C ILE A 14 -103.72 131.58 65.04
N LYS A 15 -103.30 132.85 64.98
CA LYS A 15 -102.04 133.22 64.29
C LYS A 15 -100.83 132.49 64.88
N PHE A 16 -100.75 132.39 66.21
CA PHE A 16 -99.68 131.64 66.88
C PHE A 16 -99.70 130.15 66.52
N LYS A 17 -100.88 129.51 66.49
CA LYS A 17 -101.02 128.11 66.06
C LYS A 17 -100.60 127.88 64.61
N ILE A 18 -100.95 128.79 63.69
CA ILE A 18 -100.54 128.70 62.28
C ILE A 18 -99.02 128.84 62.15
N ILE A 19 -98.41 129.83 62.81
CA ILE A 19 -96.95 130.03 62.79
C ILE A 19 -96.21 128.81 63.36
N MET A 20 -96.72 128.22 64.44
CA MET A 20 -96.14 127.01 65.04
C MET A 20 -96.30 125.78 64.12
N ALA A 21 -97.44 125.62 63.45
CA ALA A 21 -97.65 124.56 62.48
C ALA A 21 -96.74 124.70 61.25
N ASP A 22 -96.50 125.92 60.76
CA ASP A 22 -95.57 126.19 59.66
C ASP A 22 -94.12 125.94 60.07
N ARG A 23 -93.73 126.32 61.29
CA ARG A 23 -92.43 125.94 61.86
C ARG A 23 -92.25 124.43 61.95
N GLN A 24 -93.28 123.71 62.40
CA GLN A 24 -93.24 122.24 62.45
C GLN A 24 -93.17 121.61 61.05
N ARG A 25 -93.90 122.14 60.06
CA ARG A 25 -93.79 121.70 58.66
C ARG A 25 -92.40 121.98 58.07
N GLY A 26 -91.83 123.15 58.36
CA GLY A 26 -90.45 123.51 57.99
C GLY A 26 -89.43 122.56 58.60
N LEU A 27 -89.54 122.27 59.91
CA LEU A 27 -88.72 121.27 60.60
C LEU A 27 -88.87 119.87 60.00
N ALA A 28 -90.09 119.44 59.69
CA ALA A 28 -90.34 118.14 59.06
C ALA A 28 -89.73 118.04 57.65
N ASN A 29 -89.79 119.11 56.85
CA ASN A 29 -89.14 119.17 55.54
C ASN A 29 -87.61 119.18 55.65
N CYS A 30 -87.04 119.96 56.57
CA CYS A 30 -85.60 119.93 56.85
C CYS A 30 -85.16 118.53 57.30
N GLN A 31 -85.91 117.89 58.20
CA GLN A 31 -85.64 116.50 58.62
C GLN A 31 -85.74 115.52 57.45
N ARG A 32 -86.70 115.67 56.54
CA ARG A 32 -86.83 114.81 55.35
C ARG A 32 -85.64 114.96 54.41
N VAL A 33 -85.20 116.19 54.13
CA VAL A 33 -84.03 116.46 53.26
C VAL A 33 -82.76 115.91 53.89
N ILE A 34 -82.55 116.15 55.20
CA ILE A 34 -81.38 115.63 55.93
C ILE A 34 -81.38 114.10 55.97
N ARG A 35 -82.53 113.46 56.25
CA ARG A 35 -82.66 111.99 56.22
C ARG A 35 -82.42 111.43 54.82
N GLY A 36 -82.92 112.09 53.77
CA GLY A 36 -82.67 111.69 52.38
C GLY A 36 -81.20 111.81 51.99
N PHE A 37 -80.52 112.87 52.41
CA PHE A 37 -79.08 113.05 52.19
C PHE A 37 -78.24 112.02 52.96
N LEU A 38 -78.55 111.80 54.24
CA LEU A 38 -77.90 110.76 55.04
C LEU A 38 -78.17 109.34 54.50
N GLY A 39 -79.38 109.09 53.98
CA GLY A 39 -79.73 107.84 53.30
C GLY A 39 -78.87 107.62 52.05
N ARG A 40 -78.68 108.66 51.21
CA ARG A 40 -77.79 108.59 50.03
C ARG A 40 -76.33 108.39 50.41
N LEU A 41 -75.84 109.05 51.47
CA LEU A 41 -74.47 108.84 51.96
C LEU A 41 -74.26 107.41 52.48
N ARG A 42 -75.22 106.87 53.25
CA ARG A 42 -75.18 105.47 53.69
C ARG A 42 -75.23 104.50 52.50
N TYR A 43 -76.11 104.76 51.53
CA TYR A 43 -76.21 103.93 50.33
C TYR A 43 -74.93 103.99 49.47
N LYS A 44 -74.32 105.18 49.32
CA LYS A 44 -73.03 105.35 48.65
C LYS A 44 -71.94 104.55 49.36
N LYS A 45 -71.87 104.61 50.69
CA LYS A 45 -70.91 103.83 51.48
C LYS A 45 -71.11 102.32 51.29
N LEU A 46 -72.35 101.84 51.31
CA LEU A 46 -72.68 100.44 51.04
C LEU A 46 -72.29 100.02 49.62
N LEU A 47 -72.47 100.89 48.62
CA LEU A 47 -72.01 100.64 47.25
C LEU A 47 -70.49 100.60 47.14
N GLU A 48 -69.78 101.51 47.81
CA GLU A 48 -68.32 101.51 47.86
C GLU A 48 -67.78 100.23 48.54
N GLU A 49 -68.41 99.80 49.63
CA GLU A 49 -68.11 98.54 50.31
C GLU A 49 -68.39 97.33 49.39
N HIS A 50 -69.53 97.30 48.70
CA HIS A 50 -69.88 96.23 47.75
C HIS A 50 -68.92 96.16 46.55
N VAL A 51 -68.53 97.31 45.99
CA VAL A 51 -67.56 97.40 44.90
C VAL A 51 -66.17 96.97 45.39
N ALA A 52 -65.75 97.39 46.59
CA ALA A 52 -64.48 96.96 47.17
C ALA A 52 -64.45 95.44 47.45
N GLU A 53 -65.55 94.86 47.93
CA GLU A 53 -65.72 93.41 48.06
C GLU A 53 -65.66 92.70 46.69
N GLY A 54 -66.28 93.27 45.67
CA GLY A 54 -66.19 92.77 44.29
C GLY A 54 -64.76 92.75 43.76
N TYR A 55 -63.99 93.83 43.97
CA TYR A 55 -62.58 93.88 43.58
C TYR A 55 -61.72 92.87 44.34
N LYS A 56 -61.96 92.68 45.64
CA LYS A 56 -61.25 91.65 46.43
C LYS A 56 -61.52 90.25 45.88
N LYS A 57 -62.77 89.92 45.55
CA LYS A 57 -63.13 88.63 44.93
C LYS A 57 -62.42 88.43 43.59
N ILE A 58 -62.42 89.44 42.73
CA ILE A 58 -61.72 89.38 41.43
C ILE A 58 -60.21 89.17 41.64
N GLU A 59 -59.61 89.82 42.63
CA GLU A 59 -58.18 89.67 42.91
C GLU A 59 -57.85 88.29 43.51
N GLU A 60 -58.69 87.77 44.41
CA GLU A 60 -58.59 86.39 44.90
C GLU A 60 -58.73 85.37 43.76
N GLU A 61 -59.69 85.57 42.85
CA GLU A 61 -59.87 84.73 41.66
C GLU A 61 -58.66 84.78 40.72
N LYS A 62 -58.05 85.96 40.51
CA LYS A 62 -56.82 86.09 39.73
C LYS A 62 -55.67 85.31 40.38
N ILE A 63 -55.47 85.47 41.68
CA ILE A 63 -54.43 84.76 42.43
C ILE A 63 -54.65 83.24 42.32
N GLN A 64 -55.89 82.77 42.48
CA GLN A 64 -56.24 81.36 42.30
C GLN A 64 -55.97 80.87 40.87
N LEU A 65 -56.34 81.65 39.86
CA LEU A 65 -56.07 81.30 38.46
C LEU A 65 -54.57 81.24 38.16
N GLU A 66 -53.77 82.15 38.72
CA GLU A 66 -52.32 82.14 38.56
C GLU A 66 -51.67 80.94 39.25
N GLN A 67 -52.12 80.61 40.47
CA GLN A 67 -51.70 79.38 41.16
C GLN A 67 -52.06 78.13 40.34
N LEU A 68 -53.28 78.05 39.79
CA LEU A 68 -53.69 76.94 38.93
C LEU A 68 -52.85 76.85 37.65
N ARG A 69 -52.46 77.99 37.05
CA ARG A 69 -51.55 78.00 35.89
C ARG A 69 -50.18 77.43 36.26
N LEU A 70 -49.63 77.80 37.41
CA LEU A 70 -48.34 77.28 37.89
C LEU A 70 -48.41 75.78 38.18
N VAL A 71 -49.48 75.32 38.83
CA VAL A 71 -49.69 73.88 39.10
C VAL A 71 -49.80 73.11 37.79
N ARG A 72 -50.61 73.56 36.84
CA ARG A 72 -50.73 72.91 35.51
C ARG A 72 -49.43 72.93 34.73
N ALA A 73 -48.66 74.02 34.79
CA ALA A 73 -47.35 74.08 34.16
C ALA A 73 -46.37 73.07 34.78
N ALA A 74 -46.35 72.97 36.12
CA ALA A 74 -45.54 71.99 36.84
C ALA A 74 -45.96 70.54 36.51
N GLU A 75 -47.26 70.24 36.47
CA GLU A 75 -47.80 68.95 36.05
C GLU A 75 -47.42 68.62 34.60
N GLY A 76 -47.48 69.59 33.69
CA GLY A 76 -47.05 69.44 32.31
C GLY A 76 -45.57 69.08 32.20
N ILE A 77 -44.70 69.79 32.92
CA ILE A 77 -43.25 69.50 32.97
C ILE A 77 -42.98 68.12 33.58
N GLN A 78 -43.66 67.77 34.68
CA GLN A 78 -43.52 66.46 35.31
C GLN A 78 -43.97 65.33 34.38
N THR A 79 -45.06 65.53 33.64
CA THR A 79 -45.58 64.56 32.67
C THR A 79 -44.57 64.32 31.54
N ILE A 80 -44.02 65.40 30.96
CA ILE A 80 -42.97 65.31 29.94
C ILE A 80 -41.72 64.60 30.48
N TRP A 81 -41.31 64.91 31.71
CA TRP A 81 -40.14 64.27 32.32
C TRP A 81 -40.36 62.79 32.58
N ARG A 82 -41.53 62.39 33.09
CA ARG A 82 -41.90 60.97 33.29
C ARG A 82 -41.92 60.23 31.96
N ALA A 83 -42.59 60.77 30.94
CA ALA A 83 -42.61 60.19 29.59
C ALA A 83 -41.20 60.04 29.01
N ARG A 84 -40.31 61.03 29.18
CA ARG A 84 -38.90 60.94 28.72
C ARG A 84 -38.07 59.95 29.54
N ARG A 85 -38.37 59.77 30.83
CA ARG A 85 -37.72 58.77 31.68
C ARG A 85 -38.16 57.36 31.28
N GLU A 86 -39.45 57.14 31.08
CA GLU A 86 -40.01 55.87 30.60
C GLU A 86 -39.47 55.52 29.21
N ALA A 87 -39.48 56.47 28.27
CA ALA A 87 -38.87 56.26 26.95
C ALA A 87 -37.38 55.89 27.06
N ARG A 88 -36.60 56.56 27.92
CA ARG A 88 -35.20 56.18 28.16
C ARG A 88 -35.06 54.78 28.77
N ALA A 89 -35.95 54.39 29.69
CA ALA A 89 -35.96 53.05 30.25
C ALA A 89 -36.28 51.99 29.20
N VAL A 90 -37.28 52.25 28.33
CA VAL A 90 -37.61 51.36 27.20
C VAL A 90 -36.43 51.24 26.23
N TRP A 91 -35.79 52.36 25.85
CA TRP A 91 -34.60 52.34 24.98
C TRP A 91 -33.38 51.68 25.64
N ALA A 92 -33.23 51.79 26.96
CA ALA A 92 -32.19 51.08 27.70
C ALA A 92 -32.46 49.57 27.74
N ALA A 93 -33.70 49.16 27.99
CA ALA A 93 -34.11 47.75 27.96
C ALA A 93 -33.93 47.13 26.57
N PHE A 94 -34.35 47.84 25.50
CA PHE A 94 -34.15 47.39 24.12
C PHE A 94 -32.67 47.21 23.77
N ARG A 95 -31.78 48.14 24.20
CA ARG A 95 -30.34 47.99 23.99
C ARG A 95 -29.76 46.81 24.77
N ALA A 96 -30.19 46.60 26.01
CA ALA A 96 -29.75 45.46 26.81
C ALA A 96 -30.19 44.13 26.16
N GLU A 97 -31.40 44.04 25.61
CA GLU A 97 -31.86 42.87 24.86
C GLU A 97 -31.02 42.63 23.60
N GLN A 98 -30.74 43.67 22.82
CA GLN A 98 -29.86 43.59 21.65
C GLN A 98 -28.42 43.20 22.01
N GLU A 99 -27.89 43.68 23.14
CA GLU A 99 -26.57 43.29 23.63
C GLU A 99 -26.55 41.81 24.05
N MET A 100 -27.59 41.33 24.75
CA MET A 100 -27.72 39.91 25.11
C MET A 100 -27.84 39.02 23.87
N GLU A 101 -28.62 39.44 22.88
CA GLU A 101 -28.78 38.72 21.61
C GLU A 101 -27.47 38.70 20.82
N ALA A 102 -26.73 39.82 20.79
CA ALA A 102 -25.40 39.89 20.19
C ALA A 102 -24.37 39.01 20.93
N GLN A 103 -24.42 38.96 22.26
CA GLN A 103 -23.57 38.06 23.08
C GLN A 103 -23.90 36.59 22.79
N HIS A 104 -25.19 36.24 22.73
CA HIS A 104 -25.63 34.89 22.38
C HIS A 104 -25.18 34.50 20.96
N GLN A 105 -25.32 35.38 19.97
CA GLN A 105 -24.81 35.15 18.62
C GLN A 105 -23.28 35.03 18.58
N ALA A 106 -22.55 35.84 19.35
CA ALA A 106 -21.10 35.74 19.44
C ALA A 106 -20.67 34.39 20.06
N TRP A 107 -21.37 33.94 21.10
CA TRP A 107 -21.15 32.62 21.70
C TRP A 107 -21.43 31.49 20.69
N LEU A 108 -22.52 31.54 19.93
CA LEU A 108 -22.83 30.57 18.89
C LEU A 108 -21.75 30.53 17.78
N ARG A 109 -21.26 31.70 17.34
CA ARG A 109 -20.17 31.79 16.35
C ARG A 109 -18.87 31.19 16.88
N GLU A 110 -18.55 31.42 18.15
CA GLU A 110 -17.34 30.86 18.75
C GLU A 110 -17.45 29.34 18.91
N GLN A 111 -18.61 28.83 19.32
CA GLN A 111 -18.91 27.39 19.32
C GLN A 111 -18.75 26.78 17.92
N GLU A 112 -19.24 27.46 16.88
CA GLU A 112 -19.09 27.00 15.49
C GLU A 112 -17.63 27.02 15.03
N ARG A 113 -16.86 28.05 15.39
CA ARG A 113 -15.41 28.11 15.12
C ARG A 113 -14.66 26.96 15.79
N GLN A 114 -14.95 26.67 17.06
CA GLN A 114 -14.34 25.56 17.78
C GLN A 114 -14.69 24.22 17.14
N ARG A 115 -15.96 24.02 16.73
CA ARG A 115 -16.40 22.83 16.00
C ARG A 115 -15.66 22.68 14.67
N LEU A 116 -15.54 23.74 13.87
CA LEU A 116 -14.82 23.71 12.59
C LEU A 116 -13.32 23.45 12.78
N ALA A 117 -12.70 24.05 13.80
CA ALA A 117 -11.30 23.80 14.15
C ALA A 117 -11.07 22.33 14.53
N TYR A 118 -11.94 21.75 15.36
CA TYR A 118 -11.92 20.34 15.70
C TYR A 118 -12.09 19.45 14.47
N ARG A 119 -13.07 19.76 13.61
CA ARG A 119 -13.31 19.04 12.34
C ARG A 119 -12.07 19.01 11.47
N LYS A 120 -11.40 20.15 11.30
CA LYS A 120 -10.18 20.27 10.50
C LYS A 120 -9.02 19.49 11.12
N MET A 121 -8.78 19.66 12.42
CA MET A 121 -7.74 18.93 13.15
C MET A 121 -7.90 17.41 13.00
N LYS A 122 -9.12 16.89 13.08
CA LYS A 122 -9.37 15.45 12.93
C LYS A 122 -9.06 14.96 11.52
N VAL A 123 -9.48 15.69 10.48
CA VAL A 123 -9.14 15.36 9.07
C VAL A 123 -7.63 15.32 8.87
N GLU A 124 -6.91 16.33 9.34
CA GLU A 124 -5.44 16.38 9.26
C GLU A 124 -4.77 15.21 10.00
N SER A 125 -5.35 14.74 11.12
CA SER A 125 -4.85 13.56 11.85
C SER A 125 -4.94 12.29 10.99
N TYR A 126 -6.09 12.04 10.34
CA TYR A 126 -6.26 10.87 9.47
C TYR A 126 -5.38 10.93 8.22
N GLU A 127 -5.17 12.13 7.66
CA GLU A 127 -4.24 12.33 6.54
C GLU A 127 -2.80 12.02 6.94
N LYS A 128 -2.36 12.47 8.12
CA LYS A 128 -1.03 12.13 8.66
C LYS A 128 -0.87 10.62 8.85
N GLU A 129 -1.87 9.95 9.41
CA GLU A 129 -1.86 8.49 9.56
C GLU A 129 -1.82 7.76 8.20
N ARG A 130 -2.55 8.26 7.19
CA ARG A 130 -2.52 7.71 5.83
C ARG A 130 -1.10 7.81 5.24
N VAL A 131 -0.51 9.00 5.28
CA VAL A 131 0.85 9.23 4.77
C VAL A 131 1.88 8.38 5.53
N ALA A 132 1.76 8.27 6.85
CA ALA A 132 2.64 7.43 7.66
C ALA A 132 2.55 5.93 7.27
N LYS A 133 1.33 5.41 7.06
CA LYS A 133 1.12 4.03 6.59
C LYS A 133 1.71 3.79 5.20
N GLU A 134 1.52 4.74 4.27
CA GLU A 134 2.11 4.68 2.93
C GLU A 134 3.65 4.67 3.00
N GLN A 135 4.24 5.52 3.84
CA GLN A 135 5.68 5.56 4.07
C GLN A 135 6.21 4.25 4.68
N GLU A 136 5.51 3.67 5.65
CA GLU A 136 5.88 2.38 6.25
C GLU A 136 5.90 1.24 5.22
N ILE A 137 4.88 1.20 4.35
CA ILE A 137 4.81 0.22 3.25
C ILE A 137 6.00 0.40 2.30
N GLU A 138 6.34 1.62 1.93
CA GLU A 138 7.44 1.89 1.00
C GLU A 138 8.82 1.61 1.63
N GLN A 139 9.00 1.94 2.92
CA GLN A 139 10.21 1.58 3.67
C GLN A 139 10.42 0.07 3.70
N ARG A 140 9.37 -0.71 4.01
CA ARG A 140 9.44 -2.18 3.99
C ARG A 140 9.80 -2.73 2.61
N LYS A 141 9.24 -2.18 1.52
CA LYS A 141 9.62 -2.54 0.15
C LYS A 141 11.08 -2.21 -0.15
N SER A 142 11.54 -1.04 0.28
CA SER A 142 12.95 -0.63 0.19
C SER A 142 13.87 -1.61 0.91
N ASP A 143 13.53 -2.01 2.13
CA ASP A 143 14.36 -2.92 2.92
C ASP A 143 14.40 -4.33 2.33
N LEU A 144 13.30 -4.83 1.76
CA LEU A 144 13.32 -6.08 0.98
C LEU A 144 14.28 -5.99 -0.21
N ARG A 145 14.23 -4.89 -0.99
CA ARG A 145 15.17 -4.67 -2.11
C ARG A 145 16.63 -4.64 -1.65
N LYS A 146 16.90 -4.04 -0.48
CA LYS A 146 18.25 -4.05 0.13
C LYS A 146 18.66 -5.46 0.53
N MET A 147 17.78 -6.23 1.16
CA MET A 147 18.05 -7.61 1.56
C MET A 147 18.35 -8.50 0.36
N GLU A 148 17.54 -8.41 -0.71
CA GLU A 148 17.79 -9.11 -1.97
C GLU A 148 19.15 -8.73 -2.58
N THR A 149 19.52 -7.44 -2.51
CA THR A 149 20.82 -6.96 -2.97
C THR A 149 21.97 -7.54 -2.15
N ILE A 150 21.82 -7.62 -0.83
CA ILE A 150 22.83 -8.22 0.06
C ILE A 150 22.99 -9.71 -0.24
N GLU A 151 21.88 -10.44 -0.36
CA GLU A 151 21.88 -11.87 -0.70
C GLU A 151 22.58 -12.12 -2.04
N TRP A 152 22.28 -11.32 -3.06
CA TRP A 152 22.95 -11.40 -4.36
C TRP A 152 24.45 -11.13 -4.25
N ARG A 153 24.88 -10.11 -3.49
CA ARG A 153 26.30 -9.81 -3.27
C ARG A 153 27.04 -10.92 -2.53
N VAL A 154 26.39 -11.61 -1.58
CA VAL A 154 26.97 -12.77 -0.88
C VAL A 154 27.17 -13.91 -1.86
N ARG A 155 26.13 -14.30 -2.60
CA ARG A 155 26.21 -15.36 -3.63
C ARG A 155 27.23 -15.04 -4.72
N PHE A 156 27.32 -13.77 -5.14
CA PHE A 156 28.29 -13.34 -6.14
C PHE A 156 29.73 -13.52 -5.64
N ARG A 157 30.01 -13.19 -4.38
CA ARG A 157 31.33 -13.43 -3.78
C ARG A 157 31.69 -14.91 -3.68
N GLU A 158 30.72 -15.77 -3.37
CA GLU A 158 30.92 -17.22 -3.35
C GLU A 158 31.20 -17.77 -4.76
N TRP A 159 30.42 -17.32 -5.75
CA TRP A 159 30.64 -17.67 -7.15
C TRP A 159 32.03 -17.22 -7.65
N GLU A 160 32.46 -16.00 -7.29
CA GLU A 160 33.78 -15.48 -7.65
C GLU A 160 34.91 -16.34 -7.06
N LYS A 161 34.77 -16.80 -5.81
CA LYS A 161 35.72 -17.73 -5.17
C LYS A 161 35.81 -19.05 -5.94
N LEU A 162 34.67 -19.63 -6.31
CA LEU A 162 34.62 -20.87 -7.10
C LEU A 162 35.25 -20.68 -8.49
N ARG A 163 35.02 -19.53 -9.13
CA ARG A 163 35.63 -19.20 -10.42
C ARG A 163 37.16 -19.13 -10.32
N ILE A 164 37.68 -18.49 -9.27
CA ILE A 164 39.13 -18.41 -9.01
C ILE A 164 39.72 -19.80 -8.75
N LEU A 165 39.03 -20.66 -7.99
CA LEU A 165 39.47 -22.03 -7.74
C LEU A 165 39.57 -22.84 -9.04
N LYS A 166 38.53 -22.83 -9.88
CA LYS A 166 38.57 -23.51 -11.19
C LYS A 166 39.66 -22.97 -12.10
N GLN A 167 39.98 -21.67 -12.02
CA GLN A 167 41.09 -21.08 -12.78
C GLN A 167 42.45 -21.61 -12.30
N LYS A 168 42.64 -21.79 -10.99
CA LYS A 168 43.86 -22.37 -10.44
C LYS A 168 44.05 -23.82 -10.87
N GLU A 169 43.00 -24.64 -10.80
CA GLU A 169 43.04 -26.04 -11.26
C GLU A 169 43.43 -26.15 -12.74
N ARG A 170 42.90 -25.25 -13.60
CA ARG A 170 43.32 -25.16 -15.00
C ARG A 170 44.80 -24.80 -15.16
N ASN A 171 45.28 -23.82 -14.40
CA ASN A 171 46.68 -23.42 -14.46
C ASN A 171 47.62 -24.54 -13.96
N GLU A 172 47.25 -25.27 -12.91
CA GLU A 172 47.98 -26.42 -12.39
C GLU A 172 48.05 -27.56 -13.41
N TRP A 173 46.97 -27.79 -14.16
CA TRP A 173 46.94 -28.76 -15.25
C TRP A 173 47.91 -28.39 -16.39
N GLU A 174 47.91 -27.12 -16.81
CA GLU A 174 48.85 -26.63 -17.82
C GLU A 174 50.31 -26.72 -17.37
N GLU A 175 50.57 -26.44 -16.09
CA GLU A 175 51.90 -26.60 -15.50
C GLU A 175 52.33 -28.07 -15.46
N HIS A 176 51.42 -28.98 -15.10
CA HIS A 176 51.68 -30.42 -15.18
C HIS A 176 51.98 -30.88 -16.62
N LYS A 177 51.26 -30.35 -17.63
CA LYS A 177 51.53 -30.61 -19.05
C LYS A 177 52.92 -30.10 -19.46
N ARG A 178 53.34 -28.94 -18.96
CA ARG A 178 54.68 -28.38 -19.18
C ARG A 178 55.76 -29.29 -18.58
N LEU A 179 55.65 -29.64 -17.30
CA LEU A 179 56.62 -30.49 -16.61
C LEU A 179 56.78 -31.85 -17.28
N LYS A 180 55.67 -32.49 -17.69
CA LYS A 180 55.72 -33.77 -18.43
C LYS A 180 56.43 -33.67 -19.78
N ARG A 181 56.32 -32.53 -20.48
CA ARG A 181 57.07 -32.29 -21.72
C ARG A 181 58.56 -32.13 -21.46
N GLU A 182 58.93 -31.41 -20.41
CA GLU A 182 60.33 -31.26 -19.98
C GLU A 182 60.95 -32.62 -19.59
N GLU A 183 60.24 -33.42 -18.78
CA GLU A 183 60.66 -34.79 -18.42
C GLU A 183 60.85 -35.68 -19.65
N PHE A 184 59.94 -35.60 -20.62
CA PHE A 184 60.05 -36.32 -21.88
C PHE A 184 61.29 -35.91 -22.69
N GLU A 185 61.55 -34.61 -22.83
CA GLU A 185 62.72 -34.09 -23.54
C GLU A 185 64.03 -34.55 -22.88
N GLU A 186 64.12 -34.52 -21.55
CA GLU A 186 65.29 -35.01 -20.82
C GLU A 186 65.52 -36.51 -21.00
N LEU A 187 64.46 -37.32 -20.92
CA LEU A 187 64.54 -38.76 -21.15
C LEU A 187 64.97 -39.06 -22.60
N TRP A 188 64.48 -38.27 -23.55
CA TRP A 188 64.83 -38.44 -24.95
C TRP A 188 66.27 -38.04 -25.26
N GLU A 189 66.77 -36.94 -24.70
CA GLU A 189 68.17 -36.56 -24.84
C GLU A 189 69.10 -37.64 -24.25
N LYS A 190 68.76 -38.23 -23.11
CA LYS A 190 69.51 -39.39 -22.56
C LYS A 190 69.50 -40.60 -23.51
N LYS A 191 68.35 -40.93 -24.11
CA LYS A 191 68.22 -42.02 -25.10
C LYS A 191 69.08 -41.73 -26.34
N ARG A 192 69.06 -40.48 -26.82
CA ARG A 192 69.84 -39.98 -27.96
C ARG A 192 71.35 -40.07 -27.70
N GLU A 193 71.82 -39.57 -26.56
CA GLU A 193 73.24 -39.65 -26.17
C GLU A 193 73.72 -41.10 -26.05
N ALA A 194 72.92 -41.97 -25.43
CA ALA A 194 73.24 -43.39 -25.31
C ALA A 194 73.40 -44.05 -26.70
N ALA A 195 72.49 -43.79 -27.64
CA ALA A 195 72.56 -44.35 -28.99
C ALA A 195 73.71 -43.79 -29.83
N LEU A 196 73.96 -42.47 -29.75
CA LEU A 196 75.11 -41.84 -30.40
C LEU A 196 76.44 -42.43 -29.88
N SER A 197 76.52 -42.72 -28.58
CA SER A 197 77.67 -43.38 -27.98
C SER A 197 77.82 -44.83 -28.46
N GLY A 198 76.70 -45.53 -28.66
CA GLY A 198 76.65 -46.89 -29.22
C GLY A 198 77.17 -46.96 -30.66
N VAL A 199 76.68 -46.08 -31.54
CA VAL A 199 77.13 -45.98 -32.94
C VAL A 199 78.61 -45.64 -33.02
N LYS A 200 79.08 -44.68 -32.22
CA LYS A 200 80.50 -44.33 -32.16
C LYS A 200 81.37 -45.54 -31.84
N LYS A 201 80.99 -46.35 -30.84
CA LYS A 201 81.72 -47.56 -30.46
C LYS A 201 81.67 -48.62 -31.56
N TYR A 202 80.50 -48.83 -32.17
CA TYR A 202 80.30 -49.85 -33.21
C TYR A 202 81.05 -49.54 -34.50
N GLU A 203 80.93 -48.33 -35.03
CA GLU A 203 81.58 -47.91 -36.28
C GLU A 203 83.11 -47.86 -36.16
N LEU A 204 83.62 -47.38 -35.00
CA LEU A 204 85.06 -47.45 -34.72
C LEU A 204 85.54 -48.90 -34.69
N HIS A 205 84.79 -49.80 -34.05
CA HIS A 205 85.12 -51.23 -34.01
C HIS A 205 85.10 -51.88 -35.41
N LEU A 206 84.12 -51.54 -36.27
CA LEU A 206 84.06 -52.04 -37.64
C LEU A 206 85.26 -51.59 -38.48
N ILE A 207 85.61 -50.31 -38.44
CA ILE A 207 86.77 -49.78 -39.16
C ILE A 207 88.06 -50.38 -38.61
N GLU A 208 88.20 -50.52 -37.30
CA GLU A 208 89.40 -51.12 -36.69
C GLU A 208 89.55 -52.61 -37.02
N ALA A 209 88.47 -53.38 -36.98
CA ALA A 209 88.47 -54.78 -37.38
C ALA A 209 88.86 -54.96 -38.86
N ALA A 210 88.38 -54.07 -39.74
CA ALA A 210 88.62 -54.15 -41.17
C ALA A 210 89.99 -53.58 -41.62
N VAL A 211 90.60 -52.66 -40.86
CA VAL A 211 91.95 -52.11 -41.13
C VAL A 211 93.07 -53.02 -40.61
N TYR A 212 92.88 -53.68 -39.48
CA TYR A 212 93.95 -54.40 -38.77
C TYR A 212 93.93 -55.94 -38.94
N ASP A 213 93.21 -56.45 -39.94
CA ASP A 213 93.25 -57.85 -40.38
C ASP A 213 93.06 -58.89 -39.24
N LYS A 214 92.22 -58.55 -38.25
CA LYS A 214 91.65 -59.54 -37.35
C LYS A 214 90.57 -60.29 -38.14
N LYS A 215 90.56 -61.64 -38.09
CA LYS A 215 89.62 -62.51 -38.82
C LYS A 215 88.25 -61.85 -39.00
N LYS A 216 87.86 -61.60 -40.25
CA LYS A 216 86.52 -61.11 -40.59
C LYS A 216 85.50 -62.04 -39.97
N GLU A 217 84.67 -61.52 -39.05
CA GLU A 217 83.54 -62.27 -38.53
C GLU A 217 82.56 -62.52 -39.70
N PRO A 218 82.17 -63.78 -39.97
CA PRO A 218 81.36 -64.11 -41.14
C PRO A 218 80.04 -63.34 -41.18
N ASP A 219 79.46 -63.06 -40.01
CA ASP A 219 78.16 -62.39 -39.87
C ASP A 219 78.23 -60.87 -40.05
N LYS A 220 79.42 -60.25 -40.01
CA LYS A 220 79.60 -58.78 -40.11
C LYS A 220 80.45 -58.36 -41.30
N ARG A 221 80.78 -59.29 -42.19
CA ARG A 221 81.70 -59.08 -43.31
C ARG A 221 81.22 -58.01 -44.29
N ALA A 222 79.92 -57.99 -44.59
CA ALA A 222 79.33 -56.98 -45.47
C ALA A 222 79.42 -55.57 -44.88
N ASP A 223 79.13 -55.40 -43.60
CA ASP A 223 79.19 -54.12 -42.89
C ASP A 223 80.62 -53.61 -42.76
N GLN A 224 81.57 -54.52 -42.48
CA GLN A 224 83.01 -54.20 -42.44
C GLN A 224 83.52 -53.71 -43.80
N ASP A 225 83.09 -54.35 -44.90
CA ASP A 225 83.49 -53.96 -46.26
C ASP A 225 82.85 -52.63 -46.69
N ALA A 226 81.56 -52.41 -46.39
CA ALA A 226 80.86 -51.15 -46.65
C ALA A 226 81.45 -49.97 -45.84
N ALA A 227 81.75 -50.19 -44.55
CA ALA A 227 82.40 -49.18 -43.70
C ALA A 227 83.78 -48.79 -44.23
N MET A 228 84.55 -49.77 -44.74
CA MET A 228 85.86 -49.51 -45.35
C MET A 228 85.79 -48.73 -46.65
N ASP A 229 84.79 -48.99 -47.50
CA ASP A 229 84.66 -48.27 -48.76
C ASP A 229 84.17 -46.84 -48.56
N SER A 230 83.26 -46.60 -47.61
CA SER A 230 82.93 -45.26 -47.12
C SER A 230 84.15 -44.53 -46.55
N PHE A 231 84.90 -45.20 -45.65
CA PHE A 231 86.12 -44.66 -45.05
C PHE A 231 87.18 -44.26 -46.09
N LYS A 232 87.43 -45.10 -47.11
CA LYS A 232 88.36 -44.80 -48.22
C LYS A 232 87.88 -43.60 -49.03
N THR A 233 86.58 -43.50 -49.28
CA THR A 233 85.97 -42.39 -50.04
C THR A 233 86.14 -41.07 -49.30
N ILE A 234 85.84 -41.05 -48.01
CA ILE A 234 86.03 -39.88 -47.13
C ILE A 234 87.51 -39.49 -47.05
N THR A 235 88.42 -40.47 -46.93
CA THR A 235 89.87 -40.21 -46.91
C THR A 235 90.34 -39.53 -48.21
N LYS A 236 89.81 -39.94 -49.38
CA LYS A 236 90.12 -39.31 -50.67
C LYS A 236 89.57 -37.88 -50.75
N GLU A 237 88.35 -37.64 -50.25
CA GLU A 237 87.73 -36.31 -50.20
C GLU A 237 88.55 -35.34 -49.33
N LEU A 238 88.94 -35.74 -48.12
CA LEU A 238 89.72 -34.91 -47.20
C LEU A 238 91.11 -34.57 -47.77
N ILE A 239 91.77 -35.52 -48.45
CA ILE A 239 93.04 -35.26 -49.14
C ILE A 239 92.86 -34.24 -50.27
N LYS A 240 91.74 -34.32 -51.01
CA LYS A 240 91.41 -33.38 -52.09
C LYS A 240 91.14 -31.98 -51.54
N GLN A 241 90.40 -31.87 -50.44
CA GLN A 241 90.11 -30.60 -49.76
C GLN A 241 91.38 -29.96 -49.17
N ALA A 242 92.23 -30.73 -48.47
CA ALA A 242 93.47 -30.22 -47.91
C ALA A 242 94.47 -29.71 -48.97
N LYS A 243 94.47 -30.33 -50.17
CA LYS A 243 95.22 -29.86 -51.33
C LYS A 243 94.68 -28.54 -51.89
N ALA A 244 93.35 -28.39 -51.98
CA ALA A 244 92.70 -27.16 -52.41
C ALA A 244 92.95 -26.00 -51.42
N GLU A 245 92.95 -26.29 -50.12
CA GLU A 245 93.23 -25.33 -49.03
C GLU A 245 94.73 -25.06 -48.81
N LYS A 246 95.63 -25.64 -49.61
CA LYS A 246 97.09 -25.47 -49.51
C LYS A 246 97.67 -25.81 -48.13
N ARG A 247 97.09 -26.76 -47.40
CA ARG A 247 97.64 -27.24 -46.11
C ARG A 247 98.95 -28.00 -46.36
N LYS A 248 100.10 -27.36 -46.08
CA LYS A 248 101.43 -27.84 -46.49
C LYS A 248 101.89 -29.16 -45.82
N HIS A 249 101.18 -29.65 -44.80
CA HIS A 249 101.58 -30.85 -44.04
C HIS A 249 100.40 -31.77 -43.69
N TYR A 250 99.43 -31.96 -44.58
CA TYR A 250 98.35 -32.93 -44.36
C TYR A 250 98.77 -34.34 -44.84
N SER A 251 99.22 -35.19 -43.91
CA SER A 251 99.70 -36.54 -44.23
C SER A 251 98.56 -37.51 -44.54
N LYS A 252 98.85 -38.60 -45.28
CA LYS A 252 97.91 -39.73 -45.44
C LYS A 252 97.46 -40.31 -44.09
N LYS A 253 98.32 -40.25 -43.06
CA LYS A 253 97.97 -40.69 -41.69
C LYS A 253 97.00 -39.74 -41.00
N ASP A 254 97.16 -38.43 -41.20
CA ASP A 254 96.23 -37.43 -40.66
C ASP A 254 94.88 -37.51 -41.38
N ALA A 255 94.89 -37.67 -42.70
CA ALA A 255 93.69 -37.92 -43.51
C ALA A 255 92.94 -39.17 -43.07
N ALA A 256 93.64 -40.27 -42.77
CA ALA A 256 93.03 -41.49 -42.26
C ALA A 256 92.43 -41.29 -40.86
N ARG A 257 93.11 -40.56 -39.96
CA ARG A 257 92.60 -40.28 -38.61
C ARG A 257 91.34 -39.40 -38.66
N ASP A 258 91.33 -38.38 -39.50
CA ASP A 258 90.19 -37.47 -39.64
C ASP A 258 89.05 -38.15 -40.41
N ALA A 259 89.34 -39.00 -41.40
CA ALA A 259 88.33 -39.80 -42.09
C ALA A 259 87.62 -40.80 -41.15
N LYS A 260 88.31 -41.34 -40.13
CA LYS A 260 87.66 -42.18 -39.10
C LYS A 260 86.64 -41.37 -38.31
N LYS A 261 87.05 -40.16 -37.87
CA LYS A 261 86.17 -39.25 -37.12
C LYS A 261 84.99 -38.80 -37.98
N GLU A 262 85.23 -38.48 -39.25
CA GLU A 262 84.21 -37.99 -40.17
C GLU A 262 83.23 -39.09 -40.61
N HIS A 263 83.69 -40.32 -40.82
CA HIS A 263 82.81 -41.47 -41.07
C HIS A 263 81.86 -41.71 -39.91
N VAL A 264 82.40 -41.75 -38.69
CA VAL A 264 81.60 -41.89 -37.48
C VAL A 264 80.63 -40.72 -37.33
N ARG A 265 81.06 -39.48 -37.61
CA ARG A 265 80.22 -38.29 -37.56
C ARG A 265 79.06 -38.36 -38.58
N ARG A 266 79.33 -38.76 -39.83
CA ARG A 266 78.30 -38.95 -40.87
C ARG A 266 77.31 -40.05 -40.47
N LYS A 267 77.78 -41.18 -39.95
CA LYS A 267 76.92 -42.27 -39.46
C LYS A 267 76.07 -41.88 -38.25
N GLN A 268 76.64 -41.11 -37.33
CA GLN A 268 75.90 -40.51 -36.22
C GLN A 268 74.83 -39.54 -36.73
N GLN A 269 75.13 -38.73 -37.75
CA GLN A 269 74.19 -37.81 -38.38
C GLN A 269 73.06 -38.55 -39.12
N GLU A 270 73.37 -39.58 -39.90
CA GLU A 270 72.37 -40.45 -40.56
C GLU A 270 71.42 -41.10 -39.56
N LEU A 271 71.94 -41.56 -38.41
CA LEU A 271 71.10 -42.13 -37.35
C LEU A 271 70.16 -41.06 -36.76
N LEU A 272 70.66 -39.84 -36.54
CA LEU A 272 69.90 -38.72 -35.99
C LEU A 272 68.80 -38.23 -36.94
N GLU A 273 69.10 -38.09 -38.22
CA GLU A 273 68.20 -37.54 -39.23
C GLU A 273 67.20 -38.57 -39.77
N GLY A 274 67.49 -39.86 -39.66
CA GLY A 274 66.57 -40.94 -40.03
C GLY A 274 65.82 -41.49 -38.82
N LYS A 275 66.33 -42.60 -38.27
CA LYS A 275 65.62 -43.41 -37.28
C LYS A 275 65.26 -42.65 -36.00
N PHE A 276 66.15 -41.80 -35.48
CA PHE A 276 65.87 -41.04 -34.26
C PHE A 276 64.89 -39.88 -34.48
N ALA A 277 64.85 -39.30 -35.68
CA ALA A 277 63.89 -38.26 -36.03
C ALA A 277 62.49 -38.86 -36.14
N GLU A 278 62.35 -39.97 -36.87
CA GLU A 278 61.09 -40.73 -37.00
C GLU A 278 60.58 -41.20 -35.62
N GLU A 279 61.43 -41.86 -34.83
CA GLU A 279 61.04 -42.31 -33.47
C GLU A 279 60.68 -41.16 -32.53
N LEU A 280 61.32 -39.98 -32.67
CA LEU A 280 61.01 -38.81 -31.84
C LEU A 280 59.66 -38.20 -32.21
N GLU A 281 59.35 -38.14 -33.50
CA GLU A 281 58.08 -37.62 -33.99
C GLU A 281 56.93 -38.52 -33.53
N GLU A 282 57.04 -39.84 -33.71
CA GLU A 282 56.07 -40.82 -33.21
C GLU A 282 55.87 -40.72 -31.69
N ALA A 283 56.96 -40.58 -30.92
CA ALA A 283 56.89 -40.46 -29.47
C ALA A 283 56.27 -39.13 -29.00
N ARG A 284 56.48 -38.03 -29.74
CA ARG A 284 55.82 -36.73 -29.49
C ARG A 284 54.34 -36.80 -29.81
N GLU A 285 53.97 -37.42 -30.92
CA GLU A 285 52.57 -37.62 -31.31
C GLU A 285 51.82 -38.43 -30.26
N HIS A 286 52.39 -39.54 -29.79
CA HIS A 286 51.80 -40.35 -28.72
C HIS A 286 51.64 -39.57 -27.40
N LEU A 287 52.62 -38.72 -27.05
CA LEU A 287 52.53 -37.87 -25.87
C LEU A 287 51.41 -36.82 -26.03
N GLU A 288 51.31 -36.16 -27.17
CA GLU A 288 50.26 -35.17 -27.43
C GLU A 288 48.87 -35.83 -27.51
N GLU A 289 48.74 -37.03 -28.09
CA GLU A 289 47.51 -37.81 -28.09
C GLU A 289 47.08 -38.18 -26.65
N SER A 290 48.03 -38.52 -25.77
CA SER A 290 47.74 -38.78 -24.36
C SER A 290 47.22 -37.54 -23.62
N PHE A 291 47.68 -36.34 -23.99
CA PHE A 291 47.15 -35.09 -23.44
C PHE A 291 45.78 -34.74 -24.03
N GLN A 292 45.60 -34.89 -25.34
CA GLN A 292 44.33 -34.64 -26.03
C GLN A 292 43.22 -35.56 -25.50
N THR A 293 43.51 -36.84 -25.28
CA THR A 293 42.55 -37.77 -24.67
C THR A 293 42.19 -37.37 -23.24
N GLY A 294 43.15 -36.91 -22.44
CA GLY A 294 42.92 -36.34 -21.11
C GLY A 294 42.04 -35.07 -21.13
N GLU A 295 42.37 -34.11 -21.99
CA GLU A 295 41.60 -32.87 -22.19
C GLU A 295 40.17 -33.17 -22.66
N ASN A 296 40.01 -34.08 -23.63
CA ASN A 296 38.69 -34.51 -24.11
C ASN A 296 37.85 -35.16 -22.99
N GLN A 297 38.46 -35.90 -22.06
CA GLN A 297 37.75 -36.42 -20.89
C GLN A 297 37.34 -35.33 -19.91
N ILE A 298 38.19 -34.32 -19.69
CA ILE A 298 37.88 -33.17 -18.83
C ILE A 298 36.72 -32.37 -19.43
N VAL A 299 36.81 -32.02 -20.72
CA VAL A 299 35.75 -31.29 -21.44
C VAL A 299 34.43 -32.06 -21.41
N LYS A 300 34.44 -33.37 -21.69
CA LYS A 300 33.23 -34.21 -21.60
C LYS A 300 32.63 -34.22 -20.19
N LYS A 301 33.46 -34.27 -19.14
CA LYS A 301 33.00 -34.20 -17.74
C LYS A 301 32.39 -32.83 -17.43
N GLU A 302 33.03 -31.73 -17.84
CA GLU A 302 32.53 -30.37 -17.66
C GLU A 302 31.21 -30.15 -18.43
N GLU A 303 31.10 -30.64 -19.67
CA GLU A 303 29.89 -30.58 -20.48
C GLU A 303 28.73 -31.37 -19.86
N ALA A 304 29.01 -32.58 -19.37
CA ALA A 304 28.02 -33.39 -18.67
C ALA A 304 27.56 -32.73 -17.36
N GLU A 305 28.47 -32.14 -16.59
CA GLU A 305 28.15 -31.38 -15.38
C GLU A 305 27.31 -30.13 -15.71
N MET A 306 27.70 -29.38 -16.74
CA MET A 306 26.95 -28.21 -17.22
C MET A 306 25.56 -28.58 -17.71
N LEU A 307 25.41 -29.69 -18.43
CA LEU A 307 24.12 -30.19 -18.87
C LEU A 307 23.25 -30.59 -17.66
N ARG A 308 23.81 -31.29 -16.66
CA ARG A 308 23.12 -31.61 -15.40
C ARG A 308 22.66 -30.35 -14.67
N LEU A 309 23.53 -29.34 -14.55
CA LEU A 309 23.19 -28.05 -13.94
C LEU A 309 22.10 -27.31 -14.73
N ARG A 310 22.15 -27.34 -16.07
CA ARG A 310 21.14 -26.72 -16.93
C ARG A 310 19.79 -27.43 -16.79
N ILE A 311 19.76 -28.75 -16.75
CA ILE A 311 18.54 -29.54 -16.51
C ILE A 311 17.98 -29.22 -15.12
N LYS A 312 18.83 -29.18 -14.09
CA LYS A 312 18.44 -28.83 -12.71
C LYS A 312 17.87 -27.41 -12.64
N ALA A 313 18.52 -26.44 -13.28
CA ALA A 313 18.06 -25.06 -13.37
C ALA A 313 16.72 -24.96 -14.13
N MET A 314 16.56 -25.68 -15.23
CA MET A 314 15.31 -25.74 -16.00
C MET A 314 14.17 -26.35 -15.17
N ARG A 315 14.41 -27.45 -14.45
CA ARG A 315 13.43 -28.05 -13.52
C ARG A 315 13.04 -27.05 -12.42
N TYR A 316 14.03 -26.36 -11.85
CA TYR A 316 13.80 -25.34 -10.83
C TYR A 316 12.99 -24.15 -11.37
N MET A 317 13.33 -23.62 -12.55
CA MET A 317 12.58 -22.57 -13.21
C MET A 317 11.13 -23.00 -13.50
N LYS A 318 10.94 -24.21 -14.05
CA LYS A 318 9.60 -24.77 -14.28
C LYS A 318 8.80 -24.88 -12.97
N LEU A 319 9.43 -25.35 -11.89
CA LEU A 319 8.82 -25.42 -10.56
C LEU A 319 8.42 -24.03 -10.05
N LEU A 320 9.29 -23.03 -10.18
CA LEU A 320 9.01 -21.65 -9.78
C LEU A 320 7.84 -21.06 -10.57
N ILE A 321 7.79 -21.29 -11.88
CA ILE A 321 6.69 -20.83 -12.74
C ILE A 321 5.39 -21.53 -12.34
N ARG A 322 5.39 -22.85 -12.18
CA ARG A 322 4.21 -23.61 -11.72
C ARG A 322 3.75 -23.13 -10.36
N ARG A 323 4.67 -22.91 -9.41
CA ARG A 323 4.37 -22.37 -8.08
C ARG A 323 3.80 -20.95 -8.15
N ARG A 324 4.33 -20.10 -9.03
CA ARG A 324 3.79 -18.75 -9.27
C ARG A 324 2.38 -18.82 -9.86
N LYS A 325 2.15 -19.68 -10.85
CA LYS A 325 0.83 -19.91 -11.47
C LYS A 325 -0.17 -20.46 -10.45
N ALA A 326 0.21 -21.49 -9.69
CA ALA A 326 -0.61 -22.06 -8.63
C ALA A 326 -0.97 -21.03 -7.55
N ARG A 327 0.00 -20.20 -7.11
CA ARG A 327 -0.26 -19.09 -6.19
C ARG A 327 -1.22 -18.06 -6.77
N LYS A 328 -1.07 -17.71 -8.05
CA LYS A 328 -1.98 -16.76 -8.73
C LYS A 328 -3.40 -17.31 -8.78
N ILE A 329 -3.57 -18.57 -9.19
CA ILE A 329 -4.89 -19.24 -9.24
C ILE A 329 -5.49 -19.37 -7.84
N ALA A 330 -4.69 -19.78 -6.85
CA ALA A 330 -5.16 -19.88 -5.47
C ALA A 330 -5.60 -18.53 -4.91
N ARG A 331 -4.92 -17.44 -5.29
CA ARG A 331 -5.32 -16.07 -4.93
C ARG A 331 -6.61 -15.65 -5.60
N GLN A 332 -6.76 -15.87 -6.90
CA GLN A 332 -8.01 -15.58 -7.59
C GLN A 332 -9.18 -16.28 -6.92
N LYS A 333 -9.03 -17.59 -6.61
CA LYS A 333 -10.04 -18.35 -5.85
C LYS A 333 -10.27 -17.82 -4.44
N LEU A 334 -9.25 -17.24 -3.80
CA LEU A 334 -9.36 -16.64 -2.48
C LEU A 334 -10.08 -15.29 -2.54
N ASP A 335 -9.75 -14.43 -3.51
CA ASP A 335 -10.37 -13.13 -3.75
C ASP A 335 -11.86 -13.28 -4.12
N GLU A 336 -12.18 -14.32 -4.89
CA GLU A 336 -13.56 -14.71 -5.22
C GLU A 336 -14.35 -15.15 -3.98
N ARG A 337 -13.68 -15.86 -3.05
CA ARG A 337 -14.36 -16.51 -1.92
C ARG A 337 -14.35 -15.71 -0.64
N ILE A 338 -13.32 -14.90 -0.38
CA ILE A 338 -13.12 -14.16 0.87
C ILE A 338 -13.02 -12.68 0.56
N VAL A 339 -13.71 -11.87 1.36
CA VAL A 339 -13.64 -10.41 1.29
C VAL A 339 -13.06 -9.88 2.59
N LYS A 340 -12.17 -8.90 2.48
CA LYS A 340 -11.70 -8.13 3.63
C LYS A 340 -12.60 -6.92 3.82
N GLU A 341 -13.28 -6.89 4.95
CA GLU A 341 -14.22 -5.84 5.32
C GLU A 341 -13.75 -5.14 6.58
N TYR A 342 -14.27 -3.93 6.78
CA TYR A 342 -13.99 -3.12 7.95
C TYR A 342 -15.22 -3.06 8.83
N ASP A 343 -15.04 -3.40 10.10
CA ASP A 343 -16.03 -3.23 11.15
C ASP A 343 -15.88 -1.83 11.75
N ALA A 344 -16.93 -1.01 11.64
CA ALA A 344 -16.96 0.36 12.13
C ALA A 344 -16.96 0.45 13.67
N ASP A 345 -17.57 -0.53 14.33
CA ASP A 345 -17.76 -0.54 15.79
C ASP A 345 -16.44 -0.89 16.49
N LYS A 346 -15.77 -1.95 16.01
CA LYS A 346 -14.47 -2.38 16.55
C LYS A 346 -13.28 -1.65 15.95
N GLY A 347 -13.49 -0.92 14.87
CA GLY A 347 -12.44 -0.21 14.14
C GLY A 347 -11.38 -1.11 13.53
N ALA A 348 -11.71 -2.39 13.27
CA ALA A 348 -10.78 -3.43 12.85
C ALA A 348 -11.23 -4.11 11.54
N PHE A 349 -10.27 -4.68 10.81
CA PHE A 349 -10.56 -5.46 9.62
C PHE A 349 -10.89 -6.92 9.99
N PHE A 350 -11.84 -7.50 9.27
CA PHE A 350 -12.17 -8.91 9.34
C PHE A 350 -12.30 -9.50 7.93
N TYR A 351 -12.26 -10.82 7.85
CA TYR A 351 -12.34 -11.59 6.62
C TYR A 351 -13.64 -12.37 6.63
N ARG A 352 -14.50 -12.13 5.65
CA ARG A 352 -15.78 -12.81 5.49
C ARG A 352 -15.74 -13.74 4.29
N ASN A 353 -16.13 -14.99 4.48
CA ASN A 353 -16.33 -15.92 3.38
C ASN A 353 -17.67 -15.63 2.71
N ARG A 354 -17.67 -15.30 1.41
CA ARG A 354 -18.87 -14.98 0.63
C ARG A 354 -19.84 -16.16 0.55
N ARG A 355 -19.33 -17.40 0.56
CA ARG A 355 -20.16 -18.60 0.36
C ARG A 355 -20.82 -19.09 1.64
N THR A 356 -20.10 -19.09 2.75
CA THR A 356 -20.61 -19.60 4.04
C THR A 356 -21.09 -18.50 4.98
N GLY A 357 -20.69 -17.25 4.74
CA GLY A 357 -20.94 -16.14 5.66
C GLY A 357 -19.99 -16.11 6.86
N ASP A 358 -19.10 -17.10 7.01
CA ASP A 358 -18.20 -17.19 8.16
C ASP A 358 -17.27 -15.98 8.26
N VAL A 359 -17.11 -15.47 9.48
CA VAL A 359 -16.27 -14.31 9.79
C VAL A 359 -15.04 -14.77 10.58
N SER A 360 -13.86 -14.42 10.08
CA SER A 360 -12.57 -14.59 10.76
C SER A 360 -11.91 -13.24 11.00
N TRP A 361 -11.38 -13.05 12.21
CA TRP A 361 -10.57 -11.88 12.57
C TRP A 361 -9.09 -12.10 12.24
N GLU A 362 -8.69 -13.35 12.07
CA GLU A 362 -7.33 -13.71 11.69
C GLU A 362 -7.16 -13.70 10.18
N LYS A 363 -6.04 -13.15 9.72
CA LYS A 363 -5.64 -13.15 8.31
C LYS A 363 -5.46 -14.60 7.82
N PRO A 364 -6.12 -15.01 6.73
CA PRO A 364 -5.94 -16.34 6.15
C PRO A 364 -4.46 -16.66 5.91
N ARG A 365 -3.99 -17.83 6.40
CA ARG A 365 -2.57 -18.23 6.35
C ARG A 365 -1.96 -18.28 4.94
N PHE A 366 -2.79 -18.42 3.91
CA PHE A 366 -2.36 -18.42 2.51
C PHE A 366 -1.97 -17.02 1.99
N LEU A 367 -2.39 -15.95 2.66
CA LEU A 367 -1.94 -14.59 2.38
C LEU A 367 -0.60 -14.37 3.07
N LYS A 368 0.42 -13.98 2.29
CA LYS A 368 1.75 -13.69 2.83
C LYS A 368 1.72 -12.43 3.70
N GLU A 369 2.75 -12.25 4.51
CA GLU A 369 2.92 -11.08 5.38
C GLU A 369 2.76 -9.75 4.62
N PHE A 370 3.31 -9.64 3.40
CA PHE A 370 3.31 -8.41 2.59
C PHE A 370 2.15 -8.26 1.61
N GLU A 371 1.30 -9.27 1.48
CA GLU A 371 0.24 -9.26 0.47
C GLU A 371 -1.09 -9.59 1.14
N ASP A 372 -2.06 -8.72 0.95
CA ASP A 372 -3.35 -8.79 1.62
C ASP A 372 -4.49 -8.57 0.64
N LEU A 373 -5.69 -8.98 1.01
CA LEU A 373 -6.88 -8.74 0.20
C LEU A 373 -7.17 -7.24 0.16
N GLU A 374 -7.62 -6.78 -1.00
CA GLU A 374 -8.10 -5.41 -1.12
C GLU A 374 -9.34 -5.20 -0.25
N VAL A 375 -9.32 -4.12 0.53
CA VAL A 375 -10.49 -3.68 1.29
C VAL A 375 -11.51 -3.11 0.31
N VAL A 376 -12.77 -3.46 0.51
CA VAL A 376 -13.88 -2.91 -0.28
C VAL A 376 -13.90 -1.38 -0.18
N ASP A 377 -14.00 -0.70 -1.33
CA ASP A 377 -14.09 0.77 -1.40
C ASP A 377 -15.50 1.22 -0.99
N ARG A 378 -15.80 1.15 0.31
CA ARG A 378 -17.07 1.59 0.87
C ARG A 378 -16.86 2.57 2.01
N TRP A 379 -17.76 3.54 2.10
CA TRP A 379 -17.84 4.43 3.25
C TRP A 379 -18.54 3.70 4.40
N VAL A 380 -18.05 3.94 5.61
CA VAL A 380 -18.67 3.49 6.86
C VAL A 380 -18.94 4.70 7.75
N ILE A 381 -20.02 4.65 8.51
CA ILE A 381 -20.37 5.68 9.48
C ILE A 381 -19.66 5.34 10.80
N ARG A 382 -18.98 6.31 11.40
CA ARG A 382 -18.38 6.20 12.73
C ARG A 382 -18.77 7.40 13.58
N ASN A 383 -18.73 7.22 14.89
CA ASN A 383 -18.91 8.29 15.84
C ASN A 383 -17.58 8.64 16.48
N ASP A 384 -17.35 9.93 16.71
CA ASP A 384 -16.21 10.41 17.48
C ASP A 384 -16.44 10.21 19.00
N GLU A 385 -15.46 10.65 19.80
CA GLU A 385 -15.51 10.62 21.26
C GLU A 385 -16.66 11.46 21.85
N TYR A 386 -17.20 12.40 21.08
CA TYR A 386 -18.32 13.26 21.43
C TYR A 386 -19.66 12.77 20.87
N GLY A 387 -19.69 11.60 20.21
CA GLY A 387 -20.87 11.06 19.55
C GLY A 387 -21.23 11.75 18.24
N THR A 388 -20.38 12.63 17.72
CA THR A 388 -20.58 13.27 16.40
C THR A 388 -20.27 12.25 15.32
N ARG A 389 -21.25 12.01 14.44
CA ARG A 389 -21.07 11.13 13.29
C ARG A 389 -20.13 11.73 12.25
N PHE A 390 -19.30 10.88 11.67
CA PHE A 390 -18.46 11.16 10.51
C PHE A 390 -18.38 9.93 9.61
N TYR A 391 -17.95 10.15 8.38
CA TYR A 391 -17.85 9.12 7.36
C TYR A 391 -16.38 8.77 7.15
N PHE A 392 -16.05 7.48 7.19
CA PHE A 392 -14.70 6.98 7.01
C PHE A 392 -14.66 5.99 5.84
N ASN A 393 -13.64 6.11 5.00
CA ASN A 393 -13.35 5.15 3.94
C ASN A 393 -12.10 4.36 4.33
N PRO A 394 -12.24 3.07 4.69
CA PRO A 394 -11.12 2.24 5.13
C PRO A 394 -10.11 1.89 4.03
N LYS A 395 -10.54 1.85 2.76
CA LYS A 395 -9.65 1.58 1.62
C LYS A 395 -8.70 2.75 1.38
N ARG A 396 -9.24 3.96 1.36
CA ARG A 396 -8.48 5.21 1.11
C ARG A 396 -7.87 5.80 2.38
N HIS A 397 -8.24 5.26 3.54
CA HIS A 397 -7.94 5.81 4.85
C HIS A 397 -8.31 7.31 4.95
N SER A 398 -9.45 7.68 4.36
CA SER A 398 -9.93 9.07 4.30
C SER A 398 -11.18 9.24 5.16
N MET A 399 -11.37 10.42 5.74
CA MET A 399 -12.58 10.77 6.47
C MET A 399 -13.28 11.99 5.87
N SER A 400 -14.58 12.12 6.10
CA SER A 400 -15.40 13.27 5.76
C SER A 400 -16.43 13.52 6.86
N TRP A 401 -16.71 14.80 7.14
CA TRP A 401 -17.82 15.19 8.02
C TRP A 401 -19.15 15.24 7.27
N ASP A 402 -19.09 15.52 5.97
CA ASP A 402 -20.24 15.59 5.08
C ASP A 402 -20.48 14.23 4.42
N GLN A 403 -21.75 13.94 4.12
CA GLN A 403 -22.15 12.70 3.49
C GLN A 403 -21.46 12.56 2.12
N PRO A 404 -20.68 11.48 1.89
CA PRO A 404 -19.99 11.27 0.63
C PRO A 404 -20.97 11.07 -0.53
N GLU A 405 -20.59 11.56 -1.71
CA GLU A 405 -21.37 11.40 -2.94
C GLU A 405 -21.64 9.92 -3.25
N GLY A 406 -22.84 9.63 -3.74
CA GLY A 406 -23.28 8.26 -4.09
C GLY A 406 -23.73 7.41 -2.91
N THR A 407 -23.55 7.86 -1.66
CA THR A 407 -24.11 7.19 -0.47
C THR A 407 -25.49 7.74 -0.14
N ILE A 408 -26.43 6.89 0.31
CA ILE A 408 -27.75 7.30 0.81
C ILE A 408 -27.98 6.72 2.20
N LEU A 409 -28.55 7.53 3.09
CA LEU A 409 -28.90 7.15 4.46
C LEU A 409 -30.31 6.57 4.52
N CYS A 410 -30.51 5.59 5.41
CA CYS A 410 -31.79 4.92 5.61
C CYS A 410 -32.92 5.93 5.89
N GLU A 411 -34.04 5.82 5.18
CA GLU A 411 -35.20 6.69 5.40
C GLU A 411 -35.87 6.47 6.76
N ASN A 412 -35.67 5.30 7.37
CA ASN A 412 -36.26 4.99 8.69
C ASN A 412 -35.38 5.45 9.86
N CYS A 413 -34.10 5.07 9.87
CA CYS A 413 -33.22 5.38 11.01
C CYS A 413 -32.26 6.55 10.78
N HIS A 414 -31.98 6.96 9.54
CA HIS A 414 -30.98 7.98 9.20
C HIS A 414 -29.56 7.79 9.75
N ASP A 415 -29.28 6.63 10.39
CA ASP A 415 -28.05 6.32 11.10
C ASP A 415 -27.18 5.26 10.39
N ARG A 416 -27.72 4.62 9.36
CA ARG A 416 -27.04 3.59 8.57
C ARG A 416 -27.19 3.87 7.08
N PHE A 417 -26.20 3.47 6.30
CA PHE A 417 -26.31 3.49 4.85
C PHE A 417 -27.38 2.50 4.36
N CYS A 418 -28.06 2.87 3.27
CA CYS A 418 -29.03 2.01 2.62
C CYS A 418 -28.33 0.90 1.86
N GLU A 419 -28.76 -0.32 2.11
CA GLU A 419 -28.30 -1.53 1.40
C GLU A 419 -29.37 -2.01 0.40
N LEU A 420 -30.63 -1.64 0.66
CA LEU A 420 -31.81 -2.18 0.00
C LEU A 420 -32.66 -1.04 -0.54
N HIS A 421 -33.18 -1.20 -1.75
CA HIS A 421 -34.20 -0.32 -2.31
C HIS A 421 -35.52 -1.08 -2.44
N THR A 422 -36.62 -0.45 -2.05
CA THR A 422 -37.97 -0.99 -2.24
C THR A 422 -38.84 0.01 -2.99
N THR A 423 -39.71 -0.49 -3.86
CA THR A 423 -40.62 0.37 -4.65
C THR A 423 -41.67 1.08 -3.80
N LYS A 424 -41.96 0.56 -2.60
CA LYS A 424 -43.02 1.08 -1.71
C LYS A 424 -42.50 1.90 -0.54
N LEU A 425 -41.35 1.55 0.03
CA LEU A 425 -40.82 2.18 1.24
C LEU A 425 -39.56 3.02 0.98
N GLY A 426 -39.00 3.00 -0.24
CA GLY A 426 -37.79 3.75 -0.56
C GLY A 426 -36.51 3.02 -0.17
N ASP A 427 -35.47 3.78 0.19
CA ASP A 427 -34.12 3.27 0.50
C ASP A 427 -33.95 2.95 2.01
N TRP A 428 -33.68 1.66 2.34
CA TRP A 428 -33.62 1.15 3.71
C TRP A 428 -32.31 0.42 4.00
N CYS A 429 -31.88 0.43 5.27
CA CYS A 429 -30.77 -0.42 5.73
C CYS A 429 -31.28 -1.83 6.10
N GLY A 430 -30.41 -2.85 6.04
CA GLY A 430 -30.79 -4.24 6.31
C GLY A 430 -31.49 -4.43 7.67
N VAL A 431 -31.00 -3.81 8.73
CA VAL A 431 -31.58 -3.94 10.08
C VAL A 431 -32.97 -3.29 10.20
N CYS A 432 -33.19 -2.13 9.58
CA CYS A 432 -34.50 -1.50 9.57
C CYS A 432 -35.49 -2.28 8.69
N PHE A 433 -35.00 -2.86 7.60
CA PHE A 433 -35.82 -3.70 6.73
C PHE A 433 -36.20 -5.01 7.42
N ASP A 434 -35.27 -5.62 8.17
CA ASP A 434 -35.51 -6.86 8.92
C ASP A 434 -36.47 -6.71 10.09
N THR A 435 -36.56 -5.50 10.65
CA THR A 435 -37.51 -5.19 11.73
C THR A 435 -38.92 -4.88 11.24
N LEU A 436 -39.16 -4.81 9.91
CA LEU A 436 -40.50 -4.70 9.35
C LEU A 436 -41.29 -6.00 9.63
N LYS A 437 -42.46 -5.86 10.27
CA LYS A 437 -43.43 -6.94 10.41
C LYS A 437 -44.02 -7.28 9.03
N GLU A 438 -44.19 -8.57 8.77
CA GLU A 438 -44.67 -9.09 7.49
C GLU A 438 -46.04 -8.52 7.06
N PRO A 439 -46.33 -8.44 5.74
CA PRO A 439 -45.52 -8.91 4.62
C PRO A 439 -44.45 -7.90 4.15
N ARG A 440 -43.23 -8.39 3.94
CA ARG A 440 -42.11 -7.57 3.44
C ARG A 440 -42.30 -7.26 1.96
N PRO A 441 -42.17 -6.00 1.52
CA PRO A 441 -42.25 -5.67 0.10
C PRO A 441 -41.05 -6.23 -0.67
N PHE A 442 -41.24 -6.49 -1.96
CA PHE A 442 -40.15 -6.85 -2.87
C PHE A 442 -39.05 -5.78 -2.84
N TRP A 443 -37.81 -6.22 -2.74
CA TRP A 443 -36.64 -5.36 -2.57
C TRP A 443 -35.54 -5.77 -3.54
N VAL A 444 -34.68 -4.80 -3.90
CA VAL A 444 -33.53 -5.02 -4.78
C VAL A 444 -32.28 -4.49 -4.08
N PRO A 445 -31.17 -5.27 -4.03
CA PRO A 445 -29.88 -4.79 -3.56
C PRO A 445 -29.42 -3.56 -4.37
N ARG A 446 -28.94 -2.52 -3.67
CA ARG A 446 -28.54 -1.26 -4.30
C ARG A 446 -27.20 -1.35 -5.02
N ASP A 447 -26.38 -2.34 -4.68
CA ASP A 447 -25.10 -2.63 -5.33
C ASP A 447 -25.25 -3.37 -6.67
N GLY A 448 -26.49 -3.69 -7.08
CA GLY A 448 -26.78 -4.39 -8.32
C GLY A 448 -26.40 -5.87 -8.29
N SER A 449 -25.98 -6.41 -7.14
CA SER A 449 -25.78 -7.84 -6.99
C SER A 449 -27.14 -8.53 -7.06
N ARG A 450 -27.39 -9.30 -8.12
CA ARG A 450 -28.58 -10.16 -8.17
C ARG A 450 -28.43 -11.17 -7.04
N GLN A 451 -29.42 -11.31 -6.16
CA GLN A 451 -29.49 -12.48 -5.27
C GLN A 451 -29.39 -13.72 -6.17
N GLU A 452 -28.27 -14.44 -6.09
CA GLU A 452 -28.23 -15.83 -6.55
C GLU A 452 -29.35 -16.53 -5.79
N ARG A 453 -30.38 -16.95 -6.52
CA ARG A 453 -31.46 -17.76 -5.96
C ARG A 453 -30.82 -18.95 -5.26
N SER A 454 -31.41 -19.37 -4.14
CA SER A 454 -31.02 -20.64 -3.54
C SER A 454 -31.09 -21.72 -4.63
N LYS A 455 -30.17 -22.69 -4.59
CA LYS A 455 -30.20 -23.84 -5.52
C LYS A 455 -31.53 -24.59 -5.52
N GLU A 456 -32.36 -24.38 -4.49
CA GLU A 456 -33.72 -24.90 -4.36
C GLU A 456 -34.74 -24.15 -5.23
N GLU A 457 -34.53 -22.86 -5.53
CA GLU A 457 -35.41 -22.06 -6.42
C GLU A 457 -34.94 -22.06 -7.88
N GLU A 458 -33.65 -22.28 -8.16
CA GLU A 458 -33.15 -22.47 -9.53
C GLU A 458 -33.43 -23.87 -10.09
N ALA A 459 -33.70 -24.86 -9.23
CA ALA A 459 -34.13 -26.21 -9.63
C ALA A 459 -35.57 -26.29 -10.18
N ALA A 460 -36.31 -25.16 -10.21
CA ALA A 460 -37.72 -25.13 -10.60
C ALA A 460 -37.99 -24.45 -11.95
N VAL A 461 -37.09 -24.61 -12.93
CA VAL A 461 -37.46 -24.40 -14.35
C VAL A 461 -37.59 -25.77 -15.01
N VAL A 462 -38.68 -26.45 -14.68
CA VAL A 462 -39.11 -27.68 -15.33
C VAL A 462 -39.72 -27.30 -16.67
N GLY A 463 -39.00 -27.58 -17.76
CA GLY A 463 -39.62 -27.65 -19.08
C GLY A 463 -40.71 -28.73 -19.08
N ALA A 464 -41.74 -28.58 -19.92
CA ALA A 464 -42.95 -29.40 -19.93
C ALA A 464 -42.73 -30.93 -20.08
N ASP A 465 -41.50 -31.37 -20.32
CA ASP A 465 -41.15 -32.75 -20.66
C ASP A 465 -40.18 -33.41 -19.64
N GLY A 466 -39.83 -32.73 -18.54
CA GLY A 466 -39.14 -33.36 -17.39
C GLY A 466 -37.72 -33.87 -17.63
N GLN A 467 -37.05 -33.51 -18.73
CA GLN A 467 -35.64 -33.86 -18.97
C GLN A 467 -34.67 -32.76 -18.51
N GLU A 468 -33.66 -33.16 -17.76
CA GLU A 468 -32.55 -32.34 -17.28
C GLU A 468 -31.67 -31.91 -18.47
N ILE A 469 -31.69 -30.61 -18.82
CA ILE A 469 -30.90 -30.07 -19.94
C ILE A 469 -29.46 -29.84 -19.44
N LYS A 470 -28.54 -30.76 -19.76
CA LYS A 470 -27.09 -30.53 -19.57
C LYS A 470 -26.65 -29.33 -20.44
N PRO A 471 -25.76 -28.45 -19.95
CA PRO A 471 -25.28 -27.32 -20.73
C PRO A 471 -24.53 -27.82 -21.99
N PRO A 472 -24.73 -27.20 -23.17
CA PRO A 472 -24.16 -27.68 -24.42
C PRO A 472 -22.62 -27.67 -24.36
N THR A 473 -22.00 -28.76 -24.80
CA THR A 473 -20.54 -28.88 -24.89
C THR A 473 -19.98 -27.74 -25.77
N VAL A 474 -19.07 -26.95 -25.23
CA VAL A 474 -18.45 -25.82 -25.95
C VAL A 474 -17.28 -26.29 -26.82
N CYS A 475 -17.01 -25.55 -27.90
CA CYS A 475 -15.89 -25.82 -28.80
C CYS A 475 -14.55 -25.65 -28.07
N ASN A 476 -13.67 -26.65 -28.18
CA ASN A 476 -12.37 -26.68 -27.49
C ASN A 476 -11.39 -25.58 -27.95
N GLU A 477 -11.53 -25.07 -29.18
CA GLU A 477 -10.61 -24.07 -29.73
C GLU A 477 -11.03 -22.63 -29.45
N CYS A 478 -12.32 -22.32 -29.52
CA CYS A 478 -12.78 -20.96 -29.30
C CYS A 478 -13.40 -20.73 -27.93
N GLU A 479 -13.79 -21.79 -27.20
CA GLU A 479 -14.47 -21.75 -25.90
C GLU A 479 -15.77 -20.90 -25.87
N GLU A 480 -16.16 -20.28 -26.98
CA GLU A 480 -17.26 -19.32 -27.07
C GLU A 480 -18.52 -19.89 -27.75
N ARG A 481 -18.37 -20.87 -28.67
CA ARG A 481 -19.47 -21.41 -29.47
C ARG A 481 -19.75 -22.86 -29.09
N ALA A 482 -21.02 -23.25 -29.13
CA ALA A 482 -21.41 -24.64 -28.98
C ALA A 482 -20.69 -25.52 -30.03
N ALA A 483 -20.18 -26.66 -29.58
CA ALA A 483 -19.60 -27.65 -30.46
C ALA A 483 -20.72 -28.29 -31.29
N VAL A 484 -20.51 -28.35 -32.60
CA VAL A 484 -21.48 -28.92 -33.57
C VAL A 484 -20.97 -30.25 -34.12
N CYS A 485 -19.68 -30.53 -33.95
CA CYS A 485 -19.08 -31.78 -34.37
C CYS A 485 -17.89 -32.17 -33.50
N ARG A 486 -17.63 -33.46 -33.36
CA ARG A 486 -16.41 -33.99 -32.74
C ARG A 486 -15.45 -34.48 -33.84
N CYS A 487 -14.15 -34.31 -33.64
CA CYS A 487 -13.16 -34.91 -34.52
C CYS A 487 -12.90 -36.35 -34.09
N VAL A 488 -13.11 -37.33 -34.97
CA VAL A 488 -13.01 -38.76 -34.62
C VAL A 488 -11.57 -39.13 -34.19
N GLN A 489 -10.56 -38.50 -34.79
CA GLN A 489 -9.15 -38.81 -34.54
C GLN A 489 -8.54 -37.98 -33.41
N CYS A 490 -9.04 -36.77 -33.17
CA CYS A 490 -8.57 -35.93 -32.05
C CYS A 490 -9.37 -36.16 -30.77
N GLY A 491 -10.59 -36.70 -30.86
CA GLY A 491 -11.51 -36.82 -29.73
C GLY A 491 -12.14 -35.50 -29.29
N ASP A 492 -11.68 -34.35 -29.79
CA ASP A 492 -12.11 -33.04 -29.28
C ASP A 492 -13.40 -32.51 -29.96
N PRO A 493 -14.25 -31.79 -29.21
CA PRO A 493 -15.45 -31.13 -29.74
C PRO A 493 -15.13 -29.74 -30.36
N PHE A 494 -15.62 -29.48 -31.57
CA PHE A 494 -15.38 -28.23 -32.31
C PHE A 494 -16.67 -27.60 -32.83
N CYS A 495 -16.68 -26.27 -32.99
CA CYS A 495 -17.67 -25.59 -33.82
C CYS A 495 -17.28 -25.70 -35.31
N ASN A 496 -18.25 -25.52 -36.21
CA ASN A 496 -18.04 -25.67 -37.66
C ASN A 496 -16.86 -24.86 -38.21
N SER A 497 -16.69 -23.61 -37.77
CA SER A 497 -15.61 -22.75 -38.24
C SER A 497 -14.24 -23.23 -37.75
N CYS A 498 -14.14 -23.62 -36.48
CA CYS A 498 -12.86 -24.06 -35.91
C CYS A 498 -12.44 -25.40 -36.51
N PHE A 499 -13.39 -26.33 -36.70
CA PHE A 499 -13.11 -27.62 -37.34
C PHE A 499 -12.50 -27.42 -38.73
N LEU A 500 -13.14 -26.61 -39.58
CA LEU A 500 -12.65 -26.33 -40.94
C LEU A 500 -11.34 -25.56 -40.99
N THR A 501 -11.00 -24.80 -39.95
CA THR A 501 -9.76 -24.01 -39.90
C THR A 501 -8.59 -24.88 -39.44
N TYR A 502 -8.80 -25.68 -38.40
CA TYR A 502 -7.76 -26.52 -37.78
C TYR A 502 -7.51 -27.83 -38.54
N HIS A 503 -8.53 -28.35 -39.21
CA HIS A 503 -8.45 -29.57 -40.03
C HIS A 503 -8.24 -29.26 -41.51
N ARG A 504 -7.74 -28.08 -41.85
CA ARG A 504 -7.42 -27.69 -43.24
C ARG A 504 -6.02 -28.09 -43.68
N TRP A 505 -5.08 -28.23 -42.75
CA TRP A 505 -3.65 -28.25 -43.05
C TRP A 505 -2.92 -29.40 -42.35
N GLY A 506 -1.99 -30.04 -43.06
CA GLY A 506 -1.10 -31.05 -42.49
C GLY A 506 -1.78 -32.40 -42.22
N LYS A 507 -1.32 -33.10 -41.18
CA LYS A 507 -1.78 -34.46 -40.82
C LYS A 507 -3.24 -34.52 -40.35
N SER A 508 -3.80 -33.40 -39.90
CA SER A 508 -5.21 -33.29 -39.47
C SER A 508 -6.19 -33.12 -40.62
N ALA A 509 -5.73 -32.96 -41.87
CA ALA A 509 -6.59 -32.78 -43.04
C ALA A 509 -7.40 -34.03 -43.42
N THR A 510 -6.96 -35.22 -42.99
CA THR A 510 -7.67 -36.49 -43.21
C THR A 510 -8.63 -36.85 -42.08
N HIS A 511 -8.72 -36.00 -41.05
CA HIS A 511 -9.57 -36.27 -39.91
C HIS A 511 -11.05 -36.13 -40.29
N GLN A 512 -11.86 -37.04 -39.76
CA GLN A 512 -13.26 -37.17 -40.09
C GLN A 512 -14.13 -36.47 -39.04
N ARG A 513 -15.22 -35.89 -39.53
CA ARG A 513 -16.21 -35.21 -38.70
C ARG A 513 -17.23 -36.24 -38.20
N GLY A 514 -17.32 -36.40 -36.88
CA GLY A 514 -18.34 -37.19 -36.20
C GLY A 514 -19.40 -36.32 -35.50
N PRO A 515 -20.57 -36.90 -35.18
CA PRO A 515 -21.57 -36.25 -34.32
C PRO A 515 -21.00 -36.02 -32.90
N VAL A 516 -21.51 -35.01 -32.22
CA VAL A 516 -21.28 -34.85 -30.77
C VAL A 516 -22.31 -35.76 -30.11
N GLU A 517 -21.94 -36.99 -29.81
CA GLU A 517 -22.79 -37.90 -29.06
C GLU A 517 -22.78 -37.49 -27.59
N ASP A 518 -23.97 -37.27 -27.02
CA ASP A 518 -24.20 -37.16 -25.59
C ASP A 518 -24.16 -38.58 -25.03
N GLU A 519 -22.96 -39.10 -24.76
CA GLU A 519 -22.78 -40.45 -24.23
C GLU A 519 -23.36 -40.51 -22.80
N GLU A 520 -24.46 -41.25 -22.65
CA GLU A 520 -24.85 -41.90 -21.39
C GLU A 520 -23.81 -42.99 -21.13
N GLU A 521 -22.70 -42.65 -20.46
CA GLU A 521 -21.68 -43.61 -20.06
C GLU A 521 -22.18 -44.44 -18.86
N GLU A 522 -22.65 -45.65 -19.14
CA GLU A 522 -22.62 -46.76 -18.19
C GLU A 522 -21.15 -47.14 -17.93
N GLU A 523 -20.74 -47.08 -16.67
CA GLU A 523 -19.42 -47.52 -16.20
C GLU A 523 -19.26 -49.04 -16.42
N GLU A 524 -18.47 -49.44 -17.42
CA GLU A 524 -17.90 -50.79 -17.49
C GLU A 524 -16.37 -50.74 -17.37
N GLU A 525 -15.93 -51.18 -16.21
CA GLU A 525 -14.55 -51.46 -15.79
C GLU A 525 -13.88 -52.51 -16.72
N LYS A 526 -12.94 -52.07 -17.57
CA LYS A 526 -11.93 -52.94 -18.19
C LYS A 526 -10.57 -52.25 -18.19
N GLY A 527 -9.66 -52.81 -17.39
CA GLY A 527 -8.28 -52.36 -17.28
C GLY A 527 -7.45 -52.62 -18.55
N GLU A 528 -6.52 -51.71 -18.80
CA GLU A 528 -5.39 -51.87 -19.71
C GLU A 528 -4.07 -51.59 -18.96
N PRO A 529 -2.96 -52.20 -19.42
CA PRO A 529 -1.89 -52.67 -18.55
C PRO A 529 -0.80 -51.63 -18.27
N ASP A 530 -0.04 -51.95 -17.23
CA ASP A 530 1.04 -51.20 -16.59
C ASP A 530 2.14 -50.70 -17.55
N ASP A 531 2.01 -49.45 -18.02
CA ASP A 531 3.14 -48.63 -18.49
C ASP A 531 3.78 -47.81 -17.33
N GLU A 532 3.27 -47.98 -16.10
CA GLU A 532 3.82 -47.35 -14.89
C GLU A 532 4.94 -48.14 -14.25
N GLU A 533 5.02 -49.47 -14.38
CA GLU A 533 6.08 -50.26 -13.75
C GLU A 533 7.43 -50.10 -14.46
N GLU A 534 7.43 -49.94 -15.80
CA GLU A 534 8.65 -49.67 -16.58
C GLU A 534 9.15 -48.23 -16.37
N ARG A 535 8.25 -47.25 -16.21
CA ARG A 535 8.60 -45.86 -15.84
C ARG A 535 8.98 -45.71 -14.37
N ALA A 536 8.37 -46.47 -13.46
CA ALA A 536 8.73 -46.49 -12.05
C ALA A 536 10.09 -47.15 -11.84
N ALA A 537 10.44 -48.18 -12.63
CA ALA A 537 11.78 -48.78 -12.62
C ALA A 537 12.86 -47.80 -13.15
N GLU A 538 12.56 -47.02 -14.19
CA GLU A 538 13.48 -45.97 -14.69
C GLU A 538 13.64 -44.78 -13.72
N ILE A 539 12.59 -44.42 -12.98
CA ILE A 539 12.64 -43.34 -11.97
C ILE A 539 13.33 -43.83 -10.68
N ALA A 540 13.06 -45.06 -10.23
CA ALA A 540 13.70 -45.66 -9.06
C ALA A 540 15.21 -45.89 -9.27
N ALA A 541 15.65 -46.20 -10.49
CA ALA A 541 17.08 -46.31 -10.82
C ALA A 541 17.82 -44.96 -10.83
N ALA A 542 17.10 -43.83 -10.98
CA ALA A 542 17.66 -42.48 -10.97
C ALA A 542 17.65 -41.82 -9.57
N ASP A 543 16.81 -42.30 -8.65
CA ASP A 543 16.67 -41.77 -7.28
C ASP A 543 17.55 -42.50 -6.24
N ALA A 544 18.30 -43.55 -6.63
CA ALA A 544 19.12 -44.34 -5.71
C ALA A 544 20.42 -43.65 -5.22
N ASP A 545 20.83 -42.52 -5.79
CA ASP A 545 22.11 -41.86 -5.46
C ASP A 545 21.97 -40.39 -4.98
N VAL A 546 20.79 -39.95 -4.56
CA VAL A 546 20.62 -38.62 -3.97
C VAL A 546 20.51 -38.73 -2.45
N ASP A 547 21.67 -38.69 -1.81
CA ASP A 547 21.80 -38.59 -0.37
C ASP A 547 21.06 -37.33 0.14
N ASP A 548 19.99 -37.53 0.92
CA ASP A 548 19.10 -36.48 1.47
C ASP A 548 19.88 -35.48 2.34
N ASP A 549 21.05 -35.88 2.85
CA ASP A 549 21.98 -35.00 3.56
C ASP A 549 22.58 -33.90 2.67
N THR A 550 22.67 -34.11 1.35
CA THR A 550 23.17 -33.08 0.40
C THR A 550 22.10 -32.01 0.11
N LEU A 551 20.81 -32.37 0.17
CA LEU A 551 19.71 -31.42 0.10
C LEU A 551 19.61 -30.59 1.39
N ARG A 552 19.96 -31.19 2.54
CA ARG A 552 20.03 -30.50 3.83
C ARG A 552 21.24 -29.56 3.96
N ALA A 553 22.36 -29.87 3.30
CA ALA A 553 23.57 -29.03 3.30
C ALA A 553 23.45 -27.74 2.46
N LEU A 554 22.66 -27.74 1.38
CA LEU A 554 22.41 -26.55 0.56
C LEU A 554 21.36 -25.59 1.15
N PHE A 555 20.52 -26.08 2.07
CA PHE A 555 19.56 -25.29 2.85
C PHE A 555 19.92 -25.38 4.34
N GLY A 556 20.94 -24.60 4.73
CA GLY A 556 21.58 -24.66 6.05
C GLY A 556 20.66 -24.92 7.24
N ALA A 557 21.15 -25.77 8.14
CA ALA A 557 20.60 -26.02 9.46
C ALA A 557 20.45 -24.70 10.23
N GLY A 558 19.24 -24.16 10.26
CA GLY A 558 18.82 -23.23 11.28
C GLY A 558 18.82 -23.97 12.61
N ALA A 559 19.69 -23.53 13.52
CA ALA A 559 19.82 -24.02 14.88
C ALA A 559 18.46 -24.35 15.52
N ALA A 560 18.38 -25.55 16.09
CA ALA A 560 17.39 -25.87 17.10
C ALA A 560 17.50 -24.83 18.22
N ARG A 561 16.50 -23.95 18.35
CA ARG A 561 16.32 -23.15 19.56
C ARG A 561 15.94 -24.10 20.70
N PRO A 562 16.54 -23.99 21.89
CA PRO A 562 16.06 -24.75 23.03
C PRO A 562 14.64 -24.32 23.37
N ARG A 563 13.75 -25.30 23.59
CA ARG A 563 12.44 -25.10 24.22
C ARG A 563 12.69 -24.55 25.64
N SER A 564 12.50 -23.25 25.83
CA SER A 564 12.24 -22.70 27.17
C SER A 564 10.74 -22.76 27.43
N THR A 565 10.36 -23.67 28.31
CA THR A 565 9.07 -23.66 29.02
C THR A 565 8.94 -22.34 29.82
N PRO A 566 7.79 -21.66 29.83
CA PRO A 566 7.58 -20.56 30.75
C PRO A 566 7.29 -21.15 32.15
N SER A 567 8.29 -21.09 33.04
CA SER A 567 8.08 -21.26 34.47
C SER A 567 7.38 -20.02 35.02
N HIS A 568 6.19 -20.23 35.58
CA HIS A 568 5.54 -19.32 36.50
C HIS A 568 6.45 -19.01 37.69
N THR A 569 6.76 -17.73 37.91
CA THR A 569 6.86 -17.11 39.25
C THR A 569 6.63 -15.60 39.16
N PRO A 570 6.08 -14.99 40.22
CA PRO A 570 5.30 -13.75 40.14
C PRO A 570 6.17 -12.50 40.33
N ALA A 571 5.95 -11.50 39.48
CA ALA A 571 6.48 -10.17 39.72
C ALA A 571 5.53 -9.40 40.64
N THR A 572 6.08 -9.12 41.82
CA THR A 572 5.67 -8.26 42.91
C THR A 572 4.99 -6.96 42.45
N SER A 573 3.78 -6.73 42.94
CA SER A 573 3.11 -5.43 42.96
C SER A 573 3.85 -4.44 43.87
N PRO A 574 3.93 -3.14 43.52
CA PRO A 574 3.99 -2.10 44.53
C PRO A 574 2.56 -1.80 45.00
N GLN A 575 2.23 -2.31 46.18
CA GLN A 575 1.16 -1.74 47.01
C GLN A 575 1.53 -0.30 47.36
N GLN A 576 0.65 0.65 47.05
CA GLN A 576 0.48 1.84 47.87
C GLN A 576 -1.01 2.02 48.18
N SER A 577 -1.31 1.93 49.46
CA SER A 577 -2.53 2.30 50.17
C SER A 577 -2.13 2.41 51.64
N PRO A 578 -2.90 3.04 52.54
CA PRO A 578 -3.69 4.27 52.44
C PRO A 578 -3.46 5.18 53.68
N ALA A 579 -4.30 6.22 53.80
CA ALA A 579 -4.71 6.90 55.03
C ALA A 579 -3.75 7.90 55.72
N GLY A 580 -4.25 9.13 55.85
CA GLY A 580 -3.70 10.20 56.68
C GLY A 580 -4.56 11.46 56.66
N SER A 581 -5.70 11.44 57.34
CA SER A 581 -6.28 12.62 58.05
C SER A 581 -5.88 12.48 59.53
N PRO A 582 -5.83 13.53 60.39
CA PRO A 582 -6.77 14.68 60.43
C PRO A 582 -6.21 16.05 60.91
N GLY A 583 -7.09 17.06 60.91
CA GLY A 583 -6.99 18.32 61.70
C GLY A 583 -6.26 19.46 60.97
N GLY A 584 -6.77 20.67 60.82
CA GLY A 584 -7.76 21.44 61.58
C GLY A 584 -7.07 22.71 62.10
N SER A 585 -7.34 23.88 61.51
CA SER A 585 -7.19 25.23 62.09
C SER A 585 -7.35 26.30 60.98
N VAL A 586 -8.50 26.97 60.89
CA VAL A 586 -8.72 28.41 61.20
C VAL A 586 -7.76 29.38 60.50
N ASP A 587 -8.27 30.17 59.54
CA ASP A 587 -8.29 31.65 59.57
C ASP A 587 -8.97 32.22 58.30
N ASP A 588 -10.23 32.61 58.48
CA ASP A 588 -10.83 33.94 58.28
C ASP A 588 -10.26 34.97 57.25
N VAL A 589 -11.16 35.85 56.78
CA VAL A 589 -10.94 37.16 56.09
C VAL A 589 -10.67 37.07 54.56
N THR A 590 -11.40 37.67 53.61
CA THR A 590 -12.51 38.67 53.57
C THR A 590 -13.15 38.69 52.17
N HIS A 591 -14.42 39.07 52.15
CA HIS A 591 -15.12 39.69 51.02
C HIS A 591 -14.38 40.90 50.41
N ALA A 592 -14.38 40.99 49.09
CA ALA A 592 -14.66 42.20 48.31
C ALA A 592 -15.06 41.78 46.89
#